data_AF-A0A536YNG6-F1
#
_entry.id   AF-A0A536YNG6-F1
#
_cell.length_a   1.000
_cell.length_b   1.000
_cell.length_c   1.000
_cell.angle_alpha   90.00
_cell.angle_beta   90.00
_cell.angle_gamma   90.00
#
_symmetry.space_group_name_H-M   'P 1'
#
loop_
_entity.id
_entity.type
_entity.pdbx_description
1 polymer ?
#
loop_
_entity_poly.entity_id
_entity_poly.type
_entity_poly.pdbx_seq_one_letter_code
_entity_poly.pdbx_strand_id
1 'polypeptide(L)'
;MKSSDIRARFLKFFEERGHTVVASSPLVPANDPTLLFTNSGMVQFKDVFLGREPRAYNRATTAQRCLRAGGKHNDLENVGYTARHHTFFEMLGNFSFGDYFKRDAIRYAWDLLTKVYKLQPERLWTTVYHEDDEAYDLWTKEIGVPKGRCIRIGDKPEGPKYQSDNFWQMADTGPCGPCSEIFYDHGLGIPGGPPGSGEDEGDRYIEIWNLVFMQFNRDDKGAMTPLPKPCVDTGMGLERIAAVLQGVHSNYEIDLFRDLIRAAGRETGTKDLANNSLNVIADHIRACAFLVVDGVIPGNEGRGYVLRRIIRRAIRHGYKLGRTEPFFHRLVADLSRVMGGAYPELPWAKERVTEVLKAEEERFAETLENGMKVLEGALHREDRMLDGETVFQLYDTFGFPVDLTADMARERGIMIDHAGFEAAMQRQRERARAAGKFKMDAGVEYSGRATEFRGYDTLALEDAKVAALYRE
;
A
#
# COMPACT_ATOMS: atom_id res chain seq x y z
N MET A 1 -12.46 -21.12 4.25
CA MET A 1 -13.50 -20.22 3.69
C MET A 1 -12.87 -19.40 2.57
N LYS A 2 -13.52 -19.17 1.42
CA LYS A 2 -12.90 -18.39 0.33
C LYS A 2 -12.74 -16.92 0.72
N SER A 3 -11.72 -16.24 0.20
CA SER A 3 -11.48 -14.81 0.47
C SER A 3 -12.68 -13.93 0.12
N SER A 4 -13.40 -14.26 -0.96
CA SER A 4 -14.64 -13.57 -1.35
C SER A 4 -15.75 -13.68 -0.31
N ASP A 5 -15.90 -14.85 0.30
CA ASP A 5 -16.96 -15.11 1.29
C ASP A 5 -16.63 -14.42 2.61
N ILE A 6 -15.34 -14.37 2.98
CA ILE A 6 -14.85 -13.65 4.15
C ILE A 6 -15.20 -12.16 4.02
N ARG A 7 -14.82 -11.54 2.89
CA ARG A 7 -15.16 -10.14 2.61
C ARG A 7 -16.67 -9.88 2.69
N ALA A 8 -17.48 -10.71 2.03
CA ALA A 8 -18.93 -10.55 2.02
C ALA A 8 -19.54 -10.68 3.43
N ARG A 9 -19.07 -11.64 4.23
CA ARG A 9 -19.53 -11.84 5.61
C ARG A 9 -19.14 -10.68 6.53
N PHE A 10 -17.95 -10.11 6.37
CA PHE A 10 -17.53 -8.92 7.09
C PHE A 10 -18.50 -7.75 6.84
N LEU A 11 -18.72 -7.41 5.58
CA LEU A 11 -19.58 -6.28 5.20
C LEU A 11 -21.02 -6.49 5.69
N LYS A 12 -21.57 -7.69 5.46
CA LYS A 12 -22.91 -8.05 5.92
C LYS A 12 -23.06 -7.99 7.43
N PHE A 13 -22.07 -8.45 8.19
CA PHE A 13 -22.11 -8.42 9.66
C PHE A 13 -22.25 -7.01 10.23
N PHE A 14 -21.57 -6.04 9.61
CA PHE A 14 -21.67 -4.63 9.99
C PHE A 14 -22.91 -3.95 9.43
N GLU A 15 -23.35 -4.32 8.22
CA GLU A 15 -24.64 -3.89 7.69
C GLU A 15 -25.80 -4.27 8.61
N GLU A 16 -25.83 -5.50 9.11
CA GLU A 16 -26.80 -6.00 10.11
C GLU A 16 -26.73 -5.23 11.46
N ARG A 17 -25.68 -4.44 11.69
CA ARG A 17 -25.48 -3.57 12.87
C ARG A 17 -25.69 -2.08 12.57
N GLY A 18 -26.27 -1.78 11.40
CA GLY A 18 -26.64 -0.42 11.00
C GLY A 18 -25.52 0.39 10.38
N HIS A 19 -24.42 -0.25 9.95
CA HIS A 19 -23.38 0.42 9.17
C HIS A 19 -23.81 0.52 7.71
N THR A 20 -23.59 1.68 7.09
CA THR A 20 -23.71 1.81 5.64
C THR A 20 -22.53 1.13 4.95
N VAL A 21 -22.80 0.20 4.04
CA VAL A 21 -21.75 -0.38 3.18
C VAL A 21 -21.34 0.68 2.15
N VAL A 22 -20.08 1.10 2.20
CA VAL A 22 -19.52 2.11 1.30
C VAL A 22 -18.47 1.44 0.40
N ALA A 23 -18.42 1.84 -0.87
CA ALA A 23 -17.45 1.32 -1.82
C ALA A 23 -16.00 1.68 -1.41
N SER A 24 -15.05 0.85 -1.86
CA SER A 24 -13.63 1.21 -1.77
C SER A 24 -13.38 2.51 -2.54
N SER A 25 -12.61 3.44 -1.97
CA SER A 25 -12.11 4.57 -2.72
C SER A 25 -11.01 4.14 -3.71
N PRO A 26 -10.66 4.99 -4.69
CA PRO A 26 -9.45 4.80 -5.49
C PRO A 26 -8.18 4.75 -4.62
N LEU A 27 -7.14 4.10 -5.14
CA LEU A 27 -5.77 4.10 -4.62
C LEU A 27 -5.11 5.47 -4.73
N VAL A 28 -5.63 6.34 -5.61
CA VAL A 28 -5.18 7.73 -5.79
C VAL A 28 -6.14 8.65 -5.02
N PRO A 29 -5.71 9.23 -3.88
CA PRO A 29 -6.54 10.18 -3.14
C PRO A 29 -6.85 11.40 -4.00
N ALA A 30 -8.13 11.76 -4.12
CA ALA A 30 -8.56 12.88 -4.97
C ALA A 30 -8.11 14.25 -4.42
N ASN A 31 -8.21 14.45 -3.10
CA ASN A 31 -8.04 15.77 -2.46
C ASN A 31 -7.05 15.76 -1.28
N ASP A 32 -6.08 14.83 -1.26
CA ASP A 32 -5.07 14.77 -0.20
C ASP A 32 -3.65 14.85 -0.77
N PRO A 33 -3.01 16.05 -0.75
CA PRO A 33 -1.64 16.21 -1.23
C PRO A 33 -0.60 15.59 -0.29
N THR A 34 -0.98 15.21 0.93
CA THR A 34 -0.07 14.60 1.92
C THR A 34 0.09 13.09 1.71
N LEU A 35 -0.76 12.47 0.88
CA LEU A 35 -0.74 11.04 0.62
C LEU A 35 -0.44 10.70 -0.84
N LEU A 36 0.58 9.86 -1.01
CA LEU A 36 0.91 9.32 -2.32
C LEU A 36 -0.16 8.35 -2.80
N PHE A 37 -0.58 7.42 -1.93
CA PHE A 37 -1.60 6.42 -2.20
C PHE A 37 -2.48 6.18 -0.97
N THR A 38 -3.69 5.67 -1.19
CA THR A 38 -4.60 5.20 -0.14
C THR A 38 -3.99 3.99 0.57
N ASN A 39 -3.60 4.15 1.83
CA ASN A 39 -2.89 3.14 2.62
C ASN A 39 -3.77 2.45 3.69
N SER A 40 -4.99 2.94 3.91
CA SER A 40 -5.94 2.47 4.91
C SER A 40 -7.40 2.76 4.52
N GLY A 41 -8.35 2.12 5.20
CA GLY A 41 -9.79 2.31 5.01
C GLY A 41 -10.28 3.72 5.36
N MET A 42 -9.64 4.37 6.34
CA MET A 42 -10.07 5.66 6.89
C MET A 42 -9.77 6.85 5.99
N VAL A 43 -8.89 6.73 4.99
CA VAL A 43 -8.44 7.84 4.15
C VAL A 43 -9.61 8.59 3.51
N GLN A 44 -10.61 7.85 2.98
CA GLN A 44 -11.80 8.42 2.35
C GLN A 44 -12.80 9.06 3.34
N PHE A 45 -12.56 8.90 4.65
CA PHE A 45 -13.36 9.45 5.72
C PHE A 45 -12.57 10.47 6.57
N LYS A 46 -11.36 10.87 6.15
CA LYS A 46 -10.48 11.81 6.88
C LYS A 46 -11.23 13.06 7.33
N ASP A 47 -11.91 13.72 6.40
CA ASP A 47 -12.66 14.96 6.70
C ASP A 47 -13.92 14.72 7.53
N VAL A 48 -14.48 13.51 7.51
CA VAL A 48 -15.58 13.11 8.40
C VAL A 48 -15.08 13.00 9.84
N PHE A 49 -13.92 12.37 10.08
CA PHE A 49 -13.29 12.32 11.41
C PHE A 49 -12.93 13.71 11.94
N LEU A 50 -12.51 14.61 11.05
CA LEU A 50 -12.20 16.01 11.41
C LEU A 50 -13.45 16.88 11.60
N GLY A 51 -14.65 16.37 11.33
CA GLY A 51 -15.91 17.11 11.41
C GLY A 51 -16.09 18.17 10.31
N ARG A 52 -15.33 18.07 9.22
CA ARG A 52 -15.36 19.00 8.07
C ARG A 52 -16.34 18.56 6.98
N GLU A 53 -16.60 17.25 6.90
CA GLU A 53 -17.51 16.67 5.92
C GLU A 53 -18.65 15.92 6.64
N PRO A 54 -19.92 16.37 6.51
CA PRO A 54 -21.06 15.61 7.01
C PRO A 54 -21.40 14.46 6.08
N ARG A 55 -21.87 13.33 6.64
CA ARG A 55 -22.43 12.20 5.89
C ARG A 55 -23.87 11.96 6.34
N ALA A 56 -24.67 11.31 5.49
CA ALA A 56 -26.04 10.91 5.82
C ALA A 56 -26.10 9.74 6.83
N TYR A 57 -24.95 9.19 7.20
CA TYR A 57 -24.78 8.07 8.12
C TYR A 57 -23.67 8.38 9.12
N ASN A 58 -23.81 7.86 10.34
CA ASN A 58 -22.77 7.98 11.39
C ASN A 58 -21.95 6.69 11.55
N ARG A 59 -22.26 5.65 10.77
CA ARG A 59 -21.60 4.34 10.79
C ARG A 59 -21.37 3.86 9.37
N ALA A 60 -20.17 3.37 9.06
CA ALA A 60 -19.85 2.86 7.73
C ALA A 60 -19.01 1.59 7.79
N THR A 61 -19.07 0.75 6.76
CA THR A 61 -18.17 -0.39 6.60
C THR A 61 -17.69 -0.51 5.16
N THR A 62 -16.42 -0.89 4.97
CA THR A 62 -15.77 -0.97 3.65
C THR A 62 -14.83 -2.16 3.56
N ALA A 63 -14.54 -2.57 2.32
CA ALA A 63 -13.39 -3.41 1.96
C ALA A 63 -12.47 -2.57 1.05
N GLN A 64 -11.58 -1.80 1.67
CA GLN A 64 -10.75 -0.82 0.99
C GLN A 64 -9.55 -1.48 0.32
N ARG A 65 -9.33 -1.19 -0.96
CA ARG A 65 -8.06 -1.47 -1.64
C ARG A 65 -6.99 -0.51 -1.11
N CYS A 66 -5.89 -1.04 -0.61
CA CYS A 66 -4.80 -0.28 -0.03
C CYS A 66 -3.49 -0.54 -0.79
N LEU A 67 -2.63 0.47 -0.87
CA LEU A 67 -1.28 0.35 -1.41
C LEU A 67 -0.24 0.92 -0.42
N ARG A 68 0.77 0.11 -0.08
CA ARG A 68 1.92 0.46 0.77
C ARG A 68 3.23 0.27 0.00
N ALA A 69 3.47 1.16 -0.96
CA ALA A 69 4.64 1.15 -1.84
C ALA A 69 5.36 2.52 -1.89
N GLY A 70 5.23 3.33 -0.83
CA GLY A 70 5.87 4.64 -0.71
C GLY A 70 5.34 5.46 0.47
N GLY A 71 6.08 6.50 0.87
CA GLY A 71 5.76 7.33 2.02
C GLY A 71 6.06 6.63 3.36
N LYS A 72 5.31 6.99 4.41
CA LYS A 72 5.47 6.46 5.79
C LYS A 72 5.27 4.93 5.88
N HIS A 73 4.37 4.38 5.07
CA HIS A 73 4.07 2.95 5.04
C HIS A 73 4.53 2.35 3.71
N ASN A 74 5.70 1.71 3.73
CA ASN A 74 6.31 1.13 2.55
C ASN A 74 6.76 -0.31 2.82
N ASP A 75 6.01 -1.27 2.27
CA ASP A 75 6.23 -2.71 2.45
C ASP A 75 6.94 -3.34 1.22
N LEU A 76 7.32 -2.53 0.23
CA LEU A 76 7.84 -3.00 -1.06
C LEU A 76 9.03 -3.96 -0.91
N GLU A 77 9.95 -3.70 0.02
CA GLU A 77 11.11 -4.55 0.27
C GLU A 77 10.78 -5.88 0.96
N ASN A 78 9.65 -5.97 1.67
CA ASN A 78 9.23 -7.15 2.43
C ASN A 78 8.46 -8.18 1.58
N VAL A 79 7.95 -7.74 0.42
CA VAL A 79 7.12 -8.57 -0.47
C VAL A 79 7.93 -9.74 -1.04
N GLY A 80 7.36 -10.94 -0.94
CA GLY A 80 7.99 -12.18 -1.37
C GLY A 80 9.01 -12.76 -0.39
N TYR A 81 9.40 -12.03 0.65
CA TYR A 81 10.36 -12.49 1.68
C TYR A 81 9.69 -12.83 3.02
N THR A 82 8.54 -12.21 3.32
CA THR A 82 7.76 -12.47 4.54
C THR A 82 6.41 -13.09 4.19
N ALA A 83 5.79 -13.80 5.13
CA ALA A 83 4.51 -14.47 4.90
C ALA A 83 3.29 -13.51 4.85
N ARG A 84 3.47 -12.24 5.25
CA ARG A 84 2.37 -11.33 5.64
C ARG A 84 2.32 -9.97 4.95
N HIS A 85 3.38 -9.56 4.23
CA HIS A 85 3.47 -8.24 3.63
C HIS A 85 3.18 -8.24 2.13
N HIS A 86 2.48 -7.20 1.69
CA HIS A 86 2.04 -7.00 0.31
C HIS A 86 2.20 -5.53 -0.07
N THR A 87 2.43 -5.24 -1.35
CA THR A 87 2.30 -3.85 -1.81
C THR A 87 0.82 -3.46 -1.83
N PHE A 88 -0.02 -4.29 -2.41
CA PHE A 88 -1.46 -4.12 -2.50
C PHE A 88 -2.17 -5.06 -1.54
N PHE A 89 -3.17 -4.62 -0.80
CA PHE A 89 -3.98 -5.52 0.03
C PHE A 89 -5.36 -4.95 0.26
N GLU A 90 -6.26 -5.74 0.83
CA GLU A 90 -7.59 -5.27 1.21
C GLU A 90 -7.71 -5.08 2.72
N MET A 91 -8.15 -3.90 3.13
CA MET A 91 -8.43 -3.57 4.51
C MET A 91 -9.96 -3.57 4.74
N LEU A 92 -10.42 -4.54 5.52
CA LEU A 92 -11.80 -4.63 5.98
C LEU A 92 -11.96 -3.68 7.18
N GLY A 93 -12.82 -2.68 7.06
CA GLY A 93 -13.00 -1.65 8.09
C GLY A 93 -14.45 -1.40 8.48
N ASN A 94 -14.68 -1.13 9.76
CA ASN A 94 -15.89 -0.51 10.28
C ASN A 94 -15.54 0.83 10.93
N PHE A 95 -16.39 1.83 10.73
CA PHE A 95 -16.14 3.21 11.14
C PHE A 95 -17.33 3.74 11.94
N SER A 96 -17.03 4.48 13.00
CA SER A 96 -18.00 5.22 13.81
C SER A 96 -17.64 6.69 13.82
N PHE A 97 -18.55 7.54 13.36
CA PHE A 97 -18.38 8.99 13.25
C PHE A 97 -19.14 9.69 14.38
N GLY A 98 -18.58 9.67 15.58
CA GLY A 98 -19.23 10.24 16.77
C GLY A 98 -20.52 9.51 17.19
N ASP A 99 -20.56 8.19 16.98
CA ASP A 99 -21.66 7.30 17.34
C ASP A 99 -21.23 6.38 18.50
N TYR A 100 -20.91 5.11 18.24
CA TYR A 100 -20.37 4.19 19.24
C TYR A 100 -18.85 4.34 19.40
N PHE A 101 -18.31 3.87 20.53
CA PHE A 101 -16.88 3.97 20.84
C PHE A 101 -16.31 2.62 21.30
N LYS A 102 -15.31 2.61 22.20
CA LYS A 102 -14.50 1.43 22.55
C LYS A 102 -15.31 0.16 22.85
N ARG A 103 -16.31 0.25 23.73
CA ARG A 103 -17.10 -0.90 24.19
C ARG A 103 -17.72 -1.69 23.03
N ASP A 104 -18.46 -1.01 22.16
CA ASP A 104 -19.13 -1.68 21.04
C ASP A 104 -18.16 -2.05 19.92
N ALA A 105 -17.11 -1.24 19.69
CA ALA A 105 -16.06 -1.58 18.73
C ALA A 105 -15.38 -2.93 19.08
N ILE A 106 -14.99 -3.09 20.35
CA ILE A 106 -14.38 -4.32 20.87
C ILE A 106 -15.38 -5.50 20.78
N ARG A 107 -16.64 -5.29 21.19
CA ARG A 107 -17.68 -6.32 21.10
C ARG A 107 -17.94 -6.79 19.68
N TYR A 108 -18.07 -5.86 18.73
CA TYR A 108 -18.31 -6.20 17.33
C TYR A 108 -17.13 -6.97 16.73
N ALA A 109 -15.90 -6.54 16.99
CA ALA A 109 -14.71 -7.26 16.53
C ALA A 109 -14.67 -8.68 17.10
N TRP A 110 -14.85 -8.82 18.42
CA TRP A 110 -14.84 -10.12 19.08
C TRP A 110 -15.96 -11.04 18.60
N ASP A 111 -17.17 -10.52 18.44
CA ASP A 111 -18.33 -11.28 17.94
C ASP A 111 -18.13 -11.75 16.51
N LEU A 112 -17.57 -10.91 15.63
CA LEU A 112 -17.27 -11.34 14.26
C LEU A 112 -16.26 -12.50 14.28
N LEU A 113 -15.14 -12.33 14.98
CA LEU A 113 -14.06 -13.32 15.00
C LEU A 113 -14.51 -14.65 15.62
N THR A 114 -15.20 -14.61 16.76
CA THR A 114 -15.52 -15.83 17.53
C THR A 114 -16.89 -16.43 17.17
N LYS A 115 -17.89 -15.61 16.81
CA LYS A 115 -19.25 -16.11 16.53
C LYS A 115 -19.52 -16.28 15.04
N VAL A 116 -19.00 -15.43 14.16
CA VAL A 116 -19.24 -15.54 12.70
C VAL A 116 -18.16 -16.37 12.04
N TYR A 117 -16.90 -16.05 12.32
CA TYR A 117 -15.74 -16.74 11.79
C TYR A 117 -15.33 -17.97 12.60
N LYS A 118 -15.90 -18.15 13.79
CA LYS A 118 -15.71 -19.34 14.63
C LYS A 118 -14.24 -19.60 14.99
N LEU A 119 -13.45 -18.53 15.12
CA LEU A 119 -12.09 -18.64 15.64
C LEU A 119 -12.13 -19.07 17.11
N GLN A 120 -11.17 -19.92 17.47
CA GLN A 120 -10.93 -20.37 18.84
C GLN A 120 -10.48 -19.18 19.71
N PRO A 121 -11.28 -18.74 20.71
CA PRO A 121 -10.92 -17.62 21.59
C PRO A 121 -9.56 -17.80 22.30
N GLU A 122 -9.16 -19.04 22.57
CA GLU A 122 -7.88 -19.40 23.19
C GLU A 122 -6.65 -19.08 22.33
N ARG A 123 -6.82 -18.91 21.02
CA ARG A 123 -5.75 -18.51 20.09
C ARG A 123 -5.67 -17.00 19.86
N LEU A 124 -6.64 -16.24 20.38
CA LEU A 124 -6.67 -14.79 20.22
C LEU A 124 -5.93 -14.10 21.36
N TRP A 125 -5.09 -13.14 20.99
CA TRP A 125 -4.35 -12.27 21.89
C TRP A 125 -4.74 -10.83 21.58
N THR A 126 -4.66 -9.95 22.57
CA THR A 126 -4.98 -8.54 22.40
C THR A 126 -3.88 -7.65 22.94
N THR A 127 -3.70 -6.49 22.32
CA THR A 127 -2.85 -5.41 22.83
C THR A 127 -3.69 -4.17 23.08
N VAL A 128 -3.28 -3.33 24.04
CA VAL A 128 -3.85 -2.02 24.30
C VAL A 128 -2.73 -1.02 24.58
N TYR A 129 -2.97 0.25 24.30
CA TYR A 129 -2.04 1.31 24.70
C TYR A 129 -1.88 1.34 26.23
N HIS A 130 -0.66 1.53 26.72
CA HIS A 130 -0.35 1.39 28.13
C HIS A 130 -1.17 2.29 29.07
N GLU A 131 -1.56 3.48 28.61
CA GLU A 131 -2.41 4.44 29.35
C GLU A 131 -3.93 4.19 29.14
N ASP A 132 -4.35 3.22 28.31
CA ASP A 132 -5.76 2.95 28.00
C ASP A 132 -6.36 1.86 28.92
N ASP A 133 -6.62 2.25 30.17
CA ASP A 133 -7.26 1.38 31.18
C ASP A 133 -8.68 0.95 30.79
N GLU A 134 -9.41 1.79 30.07
CA GLU A 134 -10.77 1.48 29.62
C GLU A 134 -10.77 0.29 28.64
N ALA A 135 -9.91 0.32 27.62
CA ALA A 135 -9.78 -0.79 26.68
C ALA A 135 -9.31 -2.08 27.37
N TYR A 136 -8.36 -1.98 28.31
CA TYR A 136 -7.88 -3.13 29.09
C TYR A 136 -9.00 -3.78 29.91
N ASP A 137 -9.81 -2.97 30.58
CA ASP A 137 -10.94 -3.44 31.38
C ASP A 137 -12.04 -4.05 30.51
N LEU A 138 -12.34 -3.46 29.35
CA LEU A 138 -13.28 -4.02 28.39
C LEU A 138 -12.84 -5.41 27.92
N TRP A 139 -11.56 -5.60 27.56
CA TRP A 139 -11.06 -6.91 27.17
C TRP A 139 -11.06 -7.92 28.31
N THR A 140 -10.55 -7.55 29.48
CA THR A 140 -10.28 -8.52 30.55
C THR A 140 -11.49 -8.81 31.43
N LYS A 141 -12.37 -7.83 31.66
CA LYS A 141 -13.54 -7.96 32.54
C LYS A 141 -14.82 -8.25 31.76
N GLU A 142 -15.02 -7.59 30.62
CA GLU A 142 -16.27 -7.70 29.87
C GLU A 142 -16.24 -8.79 28.80
N ILE A 143 -15.20 -8.81 27.96
CA ILE A 143 -15.02 -9.89 26.97
C ILE A 143 -14.50 -11.17 27.62
N GLY A 144 -13.66 -11.04 28.66
CA GLY A 144 -13.10 -12.17 29.40
C GLY A 144 -11.80 -12.73 28.78
N VAL A 145 -11.05 -11.93 28.03
CA VAL A 145 -9.69 -12.30 27.59
C VAL A 145 -8.81 -12.42 28.84
N PRO A 146 -8.10 -13.55 29.06
CA PRO A 146 -7.22 -13.69 30.21
C PRO A 146 -6.18 -12.58 30.25
N LYS A 147 -5.89 -12.06 31.46
CA LYS A 147 -4.94 -10.94 31.64
C LYS A 147 -3.56 -11.19 31.01
N GLY A 148 -3.07 -12.42 31.05
CA GLY A 148 -1.80 -12.81 30.42
C GLY A 148 -1.79 -12.80 28.88
N ARG A 149 -2.96 -12.60 28.25
CA ARG A 149 -3.14 -12.47 26.78
C ARG A 149 -3.64 -11.10 26.35
N CYS A 150 -3.78 -10.15 27.28
CA CYS A 150 -4.10 -8.76 27.01
C CYS A 150 -2.88 -7.91 27.40
N ILE A 151 -2.02 -7.59 26.43
CA ILE A 151 -0.72 -6.97 26.65
C ILE A 151 -0.85 -5.44 26.57
N ARG A 152 -0.15 -4.73 27.46
CA ARG A 152 -0.05 -3.27 27.43
C ARG A 152 1.23 -2.87 26.70
N ILE A 153 1.11 -2.06 25.66
CA ILE A 153 2.24 -1.61 24.85
C ILE A 153 2.41 -0.11 25.04
N GLY A 154 3.63 0.29 25.40
CA GLY A 154 4.03 1.67 25.62
C GLY A 154 4.50 2.37 24.36
N ASP A 155 4.97 3.60 24.53
CA ASP A 155 5.80 4.25 23.51
C ASP A 155 7.12 3.48 23.34
N LYS A 156 7.69 3.49 22.13
CA LYS A 156 8.95 2.83 21.82
C LYS A 156 10.07 3.42 22.66
N PRO A 157 11.02 2.61 23.16
CA PRO A 157 12.16 3.10 23.91
C PRO A 157 12.89 4.20 23.12
N GLU A 158 13.23 5.31 23.79
CA GLU A 158 13.92 6.47 23.18
C GLU A 158 13.14 7.20 22.07
N GLY A 159 11.89 6.80 21.79
CA GLY A 159 11.00 7.47 20.86
C GLY A 159 10.27 8.67 21.49
N PRO A 160 9.84 9.67 20.69
CA PRO A 160 8.92 10.70 21.17
C PRO A 160 7.59 10.08 21.64
N LYS A 161 6.90 10.80 22.53
CA LYS A 161 5.55 10.43 22.99
C LYS A 161 4.63 10.15 21.79
N TYR A 162 3.79 9.13 21.91
CA TYR A 162 2.86 8.65 20.87
C TYR A 162 3.51 7.92 19.69
N GLN A 163 4.80 7.58 19.79
CA GLN A 163 5.42 6.61 18.90
C GLN A 163 5.26 5.21 19.50
N SER A 164 4.13 4.57 19.23
CA SER A 164 3.79 3.25 19.76
C SER A 164 3.11 2.41 18.67
N ASP A 165 3.23 1.09 18.76
CA ASP A 165 2.42 0.19 17.92
C ASP A 165 0.93 0.27 18.32
N ASN A 166 0.64 0.63 19.57
CA ASN A 166 -0.72 0.86 20.08
C ASN A 166 -1.15 2.34 20.08
N PHE A 167 -0.47 3.21 19.30
CA PHE A 167 -0.93 4.57 19.02
C PHE A 167 -0.89 4.83 17.52
N TRP A 168 -2.05 4.78 16.87
CA TRP A 168 -2.14 4.82 15.42
C TRP A 168 -2.20 6.26 14.89
N GLN A 169 -1.46 6.52 13.82
CA GLN A 169 -1.42 7.82 13.13
C GLN A 169 -1.43 7.63 11.62
N MET A 170 -2.37 8.27 10.93
CA MET A 170 -2.58 8.16 9.47
C MET A 170 -1.34 8.52 8.64
N ALA A 171 -0.71 9.63 9.01
CA ALA A 171 0.48 10.20 8.38
C ALA A 171 1.26 10.99 9.44
N ASP A 172 2.04 11.98 9.03
CA ASP A 172 2.68 12.91 9.96
C ASP A 172 1.68 13.90 10.57
N THR A 173 0.58 14.16 9.85
CA THR A 173 -0.55 15.00 10.30
C THR A 173 -1.88 14.28 10.10
N GLY A 174 -2.93 14.72 10.80
CA GLY A 174 -4.29 14.19 10.66
C GLY A 174 -4.82 13.44 11.89
N PRO A 175 -5.99 12.78 11.75
CA PRO A 175 -6.61 12.02 12.83
C PRO A 175 -5.72 10.90 13.37
N CYS A 176 -5.70 10.75 14.70
CA CYS A 176 -4.94 9.75 15.42
C CYS A 176 -5.54 9.44 16.80
N GLY A 177 -5.05 8.39 17.44
CA GLY A 177 -5.44 8.02 18.80
C GLY A 177 -4.85 6.69 19.27
N PRO A 178 -5.07 6.33 20.54
CA PRO A 178 -4.71 5.00 21.03
C PRO A 178 -5.50 3.93 20.28
N CYS A 179 -4.91 2.75 20.13
CA CYS A 179 -5.56 1.63 19.49
C CYS A 179 -5.38 0.33 20.27
N SER A 180 -6.24 -0.63 19.96
CA SER A 180 -6.16 -1.99 20.48
C SER A 180 -6.12 -2.95 19.30
N GLU A 181 -5.15 -3.86 19.30
CA GLU A 181 -4.97 -4.81 18.21
C GLU A 181 -5.31 -6.23 18.67
N ILE A 182 -5.76 -7.05 17.73
CA ILE A 182 -6.07 -8.45 17.93
C ILE A 182 -5.10 -9.28 17.11
N PHE A 183 -4.45 -10.24 17.77
CA PHE A 183 -3.47 -11.16 17.20
C PHE A 183 -4.00 -12.59 17.21
N TYR A 184 -3.56 -13.40 16.25
CA TYR A 184 -3.85 -14.83 16.20
C TYR A 184 -2.56 -15.65 16.36
N ASP A 185 -2.57 -16.60 17.31
CA ASP A 185 -1.50 -17.59 17.49
C ASP A 185 -1.64 -18.74 16.48
N HIS A 186 -0.75 -18.79 15.50
CA HIS A 186 -0.68 -19.88 14.51
C HIS A 186 -0.13 -21.19 15.10
N GLY A 187 0.47 -21.16 16.29
CA GLY A 187 0.91 -22.32 17.07
C GLY A 187 2.42 -22.50 17.17
N LEU A 188 2.83 -23.41 18.05
CA LEU A 188 4.24 -23.65 18.43
C LEU A 188 5.17 -24.09 17.28
N GLY A 189 4.62 -24.55 16.16
CA GLY A 189 5.40 -24.94 14.98
C GLY A 189 5.98 -23.75 14.20
N ILE A 190 5.63 -22.52 14.59
CA ILE A 190 6.04 -21.28 13.92
C ILE A 190 6.92 -20.46 14.87
N PRO A 191 8.09 -19.98 14.44
CA PRO A 191 8.93 -19.11 15.24
C PRO A 191 8.25 -17.76 15.56
N GLY A 192 8.50 -17.24 16.77
CA GLY A 192 8.01 -15.95 17.22
C GLY A 192 7.35 -16.01 18.60
N GLY A 193 7.49 -14.92 19.35
CA GLY A 193 6.87 -14.69 20.65
C GLY A 193 5.61 -13.81 20.55
N PRO A 194 4.82 -13.74 21.64
CA PRO A 194 3.64 -12.87 21.69
C PRO A 194 4.03 -11.39 21.62
N PRO A 195 3.11 -10.48 21.25
CA PRO A 195 3.41 -9.05 21.16
C PRO A 195 4.00 -8.50 22.45
N GLY A 196 5.05 -7.68 22.35
CA GLY A 196 5.78 -7.09 23.47
C GLY A 196 6.80 -8.00 24.16
N SER A 197 7.05 -9.21 23.64
CA SER A 197 8.01 -10.17 24.24
C SER A 197 9.46 -9.97 23.83
N GLY A 198 9.76 -9.09 22.87
CA GLY A 198 11.07 -8.95 22.24
C GLY A 198 11.38 -10.02 21.19
N GLU A 199 10.53 -11.04 21.04
CA GLU A 199 10.54 -12.03 19.95
C GLU A 199 9.31 -11.86 19.02
N ASP A 200 8.64 -10.71 19.09
CA ASP A 200 7.36 -10.41 18.45
C ASP A 200 7.44 -10.05 16.96
N GLU A 201 8.64 -9.98 16.38
CA GLU A 201 8.83 -9.79 14.94
C GLU A 201 8.56 -11.05 14.11
N GLY A 202 8.50 -12.21 14.77
CA GLY A 202 8.25 -13.52 14.14
C GLY A 202 6.83 -13.66 13.58
N ASP A 203 6.61 -14.72 12.82
CA ASP A 203 5.34 -14.95 12.11
C ASP A 203 4.32 -15.75 12.95
N ARG A 204 4.64 -16.18 14.17
CA ARG A 204 3.70 -16.97 14.99
C ARG A 204 2.43 -16.20 15.39
N TYR A 205 2.59 -14.98 15.90
CA TYR A 205 1.49 -14.14 16.38
C TYR A 205 1.23 -13.05 15.36
N ILE A 206 0.26 -13.28 14.48
CA ILE A 206 -0.06 -12.34 13.41
C ILE A 206 -1.15 -11.38 13.87
N GLU A 207 -0.88 -10.09 13.78
CA GLU A 207 -1.87 -9.02 13.91
C GLU A 207 -2.93 -9.19 12.81
N ILE A 208 -4.17 -9.48 13.20
CA ILE A 208 -5.28 -9.68 12.26
C ILE A 208 -6.19 -8.45 12.17
N TRP A 209 -6.32 -7.66 13.23
CA TRP A 209 -7.25 -6.53 13.26
C TRP A 209 -6.81 -5.45 14.24
N ASN A 210 -6.70 -4.20 13.76
CA ASN A 210 -6.45 -3.02 14.59
C ASN A 210 -7.74 -2.21 14.80
N LEU A 211 -8.03 -1.85 16.05
CA LEU A 211 -9.16 -1.02 16.49
C LEU A 211 -8.65 0.32 17.02
N VAL A 212 -8.72 1.36 16.22
CA VAL A 212 -8.24 2.71 16.53
C VAL A 212 -9.35 3.56 17.14
N PHE A 213 -9.08 4.11 18.32
CA PHE A 213 -9.98 5.00 19.04
C PHE A 213 -9.56 6.44 18.79
N MET A 214 -9.99 6.98 17.64
CA MET A 214 -9.65 8.32 17.16
C MET A 214 -10.08 9.38 18.17
N GLN A 215 -9.11 10.14 18.68
CA GLN A 215 -9.31 11.15 19.73
C GLN A 215 -8.66 12.48 19.41
N PHE A 216 -7.62 12.51 18.57
CA PHE A 216 -6.83 13.70 18.30
C PHE A 216 -6.65 13.94 16.80
N ASN A 217 -6.36 15.18 16.44
CA ASN A 217 -5.76 15.57 15.18
C ASN A 217 -4.35 16.11 15.46
N ARG A 218 -3.35 15.52 14.80
CA ARG A 218 -1.95 15.95 14.87
C ARG A 218 -1.67 16.99 13.80
N ASP A 219 -1.12 18.14 14.17
CA ASP A 219 -0.68 19.17 13.23
C ASP A 219 0.79 18.97 12.78
N ASP A 220 1.27 19.83 11.89
CA ASP A 220 2.61 19.82 11.32
C ASP A 220 3.72 20.09 12.35
N LYS A 221 3.39 20.71 13.49
CA LYS A 221 4.28 20.93 14.63
C LYS A 221 4.21 19.78 15.64
N GLY A 222 3.38 18.77 15.37
CA GLY A 222 3.16 17.62 16.24
C GLY A 222 2.22 17.88 17.42
N ALA A 223 1.54 19.02 17.47
CA ALA A 223 0.56 19.30 18.51
C ALA A 223 -0.70 18.45 18.31
N MET A 224 -1.20 17.88 19.40
CA MET A 224 -2.40 17.03 19.43
C MET A 224 -3.60 17.85 19.87
N THR A 225 -4.54 18.09 18.95
CA THR A 225 -5.81 18.78 19.25
C THR A 225 -6.95 17.77 19.33
N PRO A 226 -7.82 17.78 20.36
CA PRO A 226 -8.94 16.85 20.42
C PRO A 226 -9.86 16.96 19.20
N LEU A 227 -10.31 15.81 18.69
CA LEU A 227 -11.34 15.77 17.64
C LEU A 227 -12.68 16.27 18.19
N PRO A 228 -13.57 16.84 17.34
CA PRO A 228 -14.88 17.33 17.78
C PRO A 228 -15.75 16.26 18.46
N LYS A 229 -15.60 15.00 18.03
CA LYS A 229 -16.24 13.82 18.61
C LYS A 229 -15.27 12.65 18.61
N PRO A 230 -15.21 11.83 19.67
CA PRO A 230 -14.49 10.56 19.63
C PRO A 230 -15.07 9.65 18.55
N CYS A 231 -14.20 9.03 17.76
CA CYS A 231 -14.59 8.21 16.61
C CYS A 231 -13.87 6.86 16.64
N VAL A 232 -14.40 5.88 15.90
CA VAL A 232 -13.75 4.57 15.74
C VAL A 232 -13.35 4.39 14.29
N ASP A 233 -12.10 3.96 14.10
CA ASP A 233 -11.58 3.43 12.86
C ASP A 233 -11.06 2.02 13.13
N THR A 234 -11.27 1.09 12.21
CA THR A 234 -10.71 -0.26 12.34
C THR A 234 -10.19 -0.74 11.01
N GLY A 235 -9.15 -1.57 11.03
CA GLY A 235 -8.63 -2.23 9.84
C GLY A 235 -8.21 -3.67 10.10
N MET A 236 -8.84 -4.61 9.39
CA MET A 236 -8.44 -6.02 9.34
C MET A 236 -7.92 -6.34 7.94
N GLY A 237 -6.70 -6.88 7.85
CA GLY A 237 -6.14 -7.32 6.57
C GLY A 237 -6.87 -8.57 6.08
N LEU A 238 -7.58 -8.48 4.94
CA LEU A 238 -8.37 -9.58 4.38
C LEU A 238 -7.51 -10.83 4.19
N GLU A 239 -6.31 -10.67 3.63
CA GLU A 239 -5.41 -11.78 3.34
C GLU A 239 -4.95 -12.48 4.61
N ARG A 240 -4.69 -11.74 5.69
CA ARG A 240 -4.28 -12.29 6.98
C ARG A 240 -5.40 -13.12 7.61
N ILE A 241 -6.61 -12.56 7.70
CA ILE A 241 -7.76 -13.30 8.24
C ILE A 241 -8.15 -14.49 7.34
N ALA A 242 -7.93 -14.38 6.02
CA ALA A 242 -8.12 -15.49 5.08
C ALA A 242 -7.13 -16.63 5.32
N ALA A 243 -5.86 -16.33 5.60
CA ALA A 243 -4.87 -17.35 5.96
C ALA A 243 -5.34 -18.14 7.19
N VAL A 244 -5.74 -17.43 8.25
CA VAL A 244 -6.28 -18.03 9.47
C VAL A 244 -7.51 -18.91 9.18
N LEU A 245 -8.50 -18.40 8.43
CA LEU A 245 -9.75 -19.11 8.14
C LEU A 245 -9.63 -20.22 7.09
N GLN A 246 -8.50 -20.31 6.42
CA GLN A 246 -8.15 -21.40 5.51
C GLN A 246 -7.19 -22.40 6.14
N GLY A 247 -6.75 -22.15 7.38
CA GLY A 247 -5.82 -23.03 8.11
C GLY A 247 -4.42 -23.06 7.50
N VAL A 248 -4.04 -21.99 6.80
CA VAL A 248 -2.69 -21.81 6.22
C VAL A 248 -1.96 -20.73 6.99
N HIS A 249 -0.63 -20.72 6.87
CA HIS A 249 0.18 -19.77 7.63
C HIS A 249 0.45 -18.50 6.81
N SER A 250 0.82 -18.66 5.54
CA SER A 250 1.21 -17.56 4.69
C SER A 250 0.01 -16.99 3.93
N ASN A 251 0.00 -15.66 3.77
CA ASN A 251 -0.98 -14.99 2.91
C ASN A 251 -0.89 -15.51 1.46
N TYR A 252 0.29 -15.94 1.01
CA TYR A 252 0.49 -16.49 -0.33
C TYR A 252 -0.13 -17.88 -0.53
N GLU A 253 -0.57 -18.53 0.55
CA GLU A 253 -1.22 -19.84 0.52
C GLU A 253 -2.75 -19.77 0.48
N ILE A 254 -3.34 -18.56 0.54
CA ILE A 254 -4.79 -18.40 0.44
C ILE A 254 -5.27 -18.65 -0.99
N ASP A 255 -6.54 -19.02 -1.14
CA ASP A 255 -7.22 -19.26 -2.41
C ASP A 255 -6.90 -18.22 -3.50
N LEU A 256 -6.99 -16.93 -3.20
CA LEU A 256 -6.70 -15.85 -4.14
C LEU A 256 -5.25 -15.92 -4.66
N PHE A 257 -4.28 -16.03 -3.75
CA PHE A 257 -2.87 -16.05 -4.13
C PHE A 257 -2.45 -17.34 -4.81
N ARG A 258 -2.98 -18.50 -4.38
CA ARG A 258 -2.71 -19.78 -5.05
C ARG A 258 -3.07 -19.74 -6.52
N ASP A 259 -4.18 -19.10 -6.87
CA ASP A 259 -4.59 -18.96 -8.27
C ASP A 259 -3.68 -18.00 -9.05
N LEU A 260 -3.24 -16.90 -8.44
CA LEU A 260 -2.29 -15.96 -9.07
C LEU A 260 -0.88 -16.54 -9.20
N ILE A 261 -0.38 -17.26 -8.19
CA ILE A 261 0.93 -17.92 -8.20
C ILE A 261 0.97 -19.02 -9.26
N ARG A 262 -0.11 -19.80 -9.42
CA ARG A 262 -0.22 -20.77 -10.52
C ARG A 262 -0.20 -20.09 -11.88
N ALA A 263 -0.88 -18.95 -12.02
CA ALA A 263 -0.84 -18.17 -13.25
C ALA A 263 0.57 -17.64 -13.54
N ALA A 264 1.26 -17.09 -12.53
CA ALA A 264 2.65 -16.65 -12.64
C ALA A 264 3.59 -17.83 -13.00
N GLY A 265 3.40 -19.00 -12.39
CA GLY A 265 4.16 -20.21 -12.71
C GLY A 265 3.96 -20.65 -14.16
N ARG A 266 2.71 -20.57 -14.66
CA ARG A 266 2.39 -20.84 -16.07
C ARG A 266 3.09 -19.85 -17.01
N GLU A 267 2.99 -18.55 -16.74
CA GLU A 267 3.54 -17.52 -17.63
C GLU A 267 5.08 -17.45 -17.60
N THR A 268 5.71 -17.88 -16.51
CA THR A 268 7.18 -17.95 -16.38
C THR A 268 7.77 -19.30 -16.75
N GLY A 269 6.96 -20.36 -16.83
CA GLY A 269 7.43 -21.74 -17.00
C GLY A 269 7.99 -22.38 -15.72
N THR A 270 7.83 -21.72 -14.57
CA THR A 270 8.35 -22.19 -13.27
C THR A 270 7.48 -23.31 -12.71
N LYS A 271 8.08 -24.50 -12.50
CA LYS A 271 7.41 -25.66 -11.91
C LYS A 271 7.36 -25.62 -10.38
N ASP A 272 8.38 -25.03 -9.76
CA ASP A 272 8.43 -24.85 -8.31
C ASP A 272 7.55 -23.67 -7.88
N LEU A 273 6.31 -23.98 -7.49
CA LEU A 273 5.34 -22.98 -7.05
C LEU A 273 5.67 -22.37 -5.68
N ALA A 274 6.66 -22.90 -4.95
CA ALA A 274 7.13 -22.32 -3.69
C ALA A 274 8.19 -21.22 -3.91
N ASN A 275 8.60 -20.95 -5.16
CA ASN A 275 9.60 -19.94 -5.44
C ASN A 275 9.08 -18.52 -5.10
N ASN A 276 9.80 -17.82 -4.23
CA ASN A 276 9.46 -16.46 -3.79
C ASN A 276 9.25 -15.45 -4.92
N SER A 277 9.89 -15.63 -6.08
CA SER A 277 9.69 -14.74 -7.23
C SER A 277 8.26 -14.80 -7.76
N LEU A 278 7.58 -15.94 -7.63
CA LEU A 278 6.17 -16.08 -7.99
C LEU A 278 5.26 -15.31 -7.02
N ASN A 279 5.62 -15.26 -5.73
CA ASN A 279 4.91 -14.44 -4.73
C ASN A 279 5.01 -12.95 -5.07
N VAL A 280 6.21 -12.48 -5.45
CA VAL A 280 6.44 -11.09 -5.86
C VAL A 280 5.61 -10.74 -7.10
N ILE A 281 5.65 -11.58 -8.14
CA ILE A 281 4.87 -11.38 -9.38
C ILE A 281 3.36 -11.35 -9.08
N ALA A 282 2.88 -12.28 -8.26
CA ALA A 282 1.46 -12.39 -7.88
C ALA A 282 0.99 -11.19 -7.05
N ASP A 283 1.83 -10.63 -6.18
CA ASP A 283 1.51 -9.41 -5.45
C ASP A 283 1.49 -8.19 -6.39
N HIS A 284 2.55 -8.03 -7.18
CA HIS A 284 2.76 -6.84 -8.00
C HIS A 284 1.72 -6.70 -9.12
N ILE A 285 1.20 -7.80 -9.68
CA ILE A 285 0.12 -7.68 -10.68
C ILE A 285 -1.12 -7.03 -10.08
N ARG A 286 -1.43 -7.27 -8.79
CA ARG A 286 -2.56 -6.64 -8.10
C ARG A 286 -2.33 -5.13 -7.99
N ALA A 287 -1.18 -4.72 -7.46
CA ALA A 287 -0.82 -3.32 -7.32
C ALA A 287 -0.82 -2.58 -8.66
N CYS A 288 -0.13 -3.11 -9.66
CA CYS A 288 0.01 -2.46 -10.96
C CYS A 288 -1.34 -2.34 -11.68
N ALA A 289 -2.16 -3.39 -11.68
CA ALA A 289 -3.46 -3.37 -12.33
C ALA A 289 -4.38 -2.32 -11.70
N PHE A 290 -4.52 -2.31 -10.37
CA PHE A 290 -5.41 -1.37 -9.69
C PHE A 290 -4.91 0.08 -9.75
N LEU A 291 -3.60 0.31 -9.79
CA LEU A 291 -3.07 1.65 -10.07
C LEU A 291 -3.47 2.16 -11.46
N VAL A 292 -3.43 1.31 -12.48
CA VAL A 292 -3.85 1.68 -13.84
C VAL A 292 -5.37 1.87 -13.93
N VAL A 293 -6.15 1.03 -13.26
CA VAL A 293 -7.62 1.20 -13.09
C VAL A 293 -7.93 2.59 -12.54
N ASP A 294 -7.20 3.02 -11.51
CA ASP A 294 -7.40 4.32 -10.86
C ASP A 294 -6.65 5.48 -11.57
N GLY A 295 -6.20 5.25 -12.81
CA GLY A 295 -5.73 6.29 -13.72
C GLY A 295 -4.23 6.58 -13.72
N VAL A 296 -3.42 5.84 -12.96
CA VAL A 296 -1.96 6.01 -12.94
C VAL A 296 -1.32 5.39 -14.19
N ILE A 297 -0.43 6.14 -14.84
CA ILE A 297 0.34 5.70 -16.01
C ILE A 297 1.83 5.64 -15.63
N PRO A 298 2.60 4.62 -16.07
CA PRO A 298 4.03 4.53 -15.80
C PRO A 298 4.78 5.78 -16.26
N GLY A 299 5.59 6.37 -15.36
CA GLY A 299 6.28 7.63 -15.60
C GLY A 299 7.62 7.71 -14.86
N ASN A 300 8.30 8.86 -14.96
CA ASN A 300 9.58 9.12 -14.29
C ASN A 300 9.44 9.83 -12.94
N GLU A 301 8.24 10.31 -12.60
CA GLU A 301 8.01 11.09 -11.38
C GLU A 301 6.73 10.66 -10.65
N GLY A 302 6.66 11.00 -9.35
CA GLY A 302 5.48 10.85 -8.51
C GLY A 302 4.87 9.43 -8.52
N ARG A 303 3.54 9.37 -8.63
CA ARG A 303 2.78 8.11 -8.64
C ARG A 303 3.13 7.22 -9.84
N GLY A 304 3.37 7.82 -11.00
CA GLY A 304 3.74 7.10 -12.22
C GLY A 304 5.11 6.42 -12.09
N TYR A 305 6.05 7.03 -11.38
CA TYR A 305 7.33 6.40 -11.07
C TYR A 305 7.17 5.19 -10.15
N VAL A 306 6.36 5.29 -9.10
CA VAL A 306 6.10 4.12 -8.22
C VAL A 306 5.48 2.97 -9.01
N LEU A 307 4.47 3.23 -9.85
CA LEU A 307 3.90 2.20 -10.73
C LEU A 307 4.98 1.56 -11.61
N ARG A 308 5.82 2.37 -12.27
CA ARG A 308 6.92 1.88 -13.10
C ARG A 308 7.87 0.98 -12.31
N ARG A 309 8.25 1.37 -11.10
CA ARG A 309 9.16 0.57 -10.26
C ARG A 309 8.60 -0.82 -9.94
N ILE A 310 7.33 -0.88 -9.55
CA ILE A 310 6.65 -2.15 -9.23
C ILE A 310 6.57 -3.04 -10.48
N ILE A 311 6.22 -2.48 -11.65
CA ILE A 311 6.20 -3.23 -12.92
C ILE A 311 7.57 -3.82 -13.22
N ARG A 312 8.63 -2.98 -13.20
CA ARG A 312 10.00 -3.41 -13.53
C ARG A 312 10.55 -4.45 -12.56
N ARG A 313 10.19 -4.35 -11.27
CA ARG A 313 10.53 -5.37 -10.26
C ARG A 313 9.85 -6.71 -10.56
N ALA A 314 8.57 -6.71 -10.92
CA ALA A 314 7.87 -7.94 -11.32
C ALA A 314 8.51 -8.59 -12.56
N ILE A 315 8.84 -7.79 -13.58
CA ILE A 315 9.50 -8.27 -14.81
C ILE A 315 10.88 -8.86 -14.49
N ARG A 316 11.66 -8.20 -13.62
CA ARG A 316 12.96 -8.70 -13.16
C ARG A 316 12.85 -10.05 -12.46
N HIS A 317 11.81 -10.28 -11.66
CA HIS A 317 11.56 -11.59 -11.05
C HIS A 317 11.17 -12.64 -12.11
N GLY A 318 10.45 -12.25 -13.16
CA GLY A 318 10.22 -13.13 -14.33
C GLY A 318 11.53 -13.50 -15.03
N TYR A 319 12.42 -12.52 -15.24
CA TYR A 319 13.74 -12.75 -15.83
C TYR A 319 14.61 -13.67 -14.96
N LYS A 320 14.58 -13.50 -13.64
CA LYS A 320 15.24 -14.40 -12.67
C LYS A 320 14.75 -15.84 -12.79
N LEU A 321 13.49 -16.03 -13.19
CA LEU A 321 12.89 -17.35 -13.45
C LEU A 321 13.15 -17.86 -14.88
N GLY A 322 13.93 -17.15 -15.68
CA GLY A 322 14.29 -17.52 -17.06
C GLY A 322 13.34 -16.98 -18.13
N ARG A 323 12.40 -16.09 -17.79
CA ARG A 323 11.45 -15.50 -18.75
C ARG A 323 12.03 -14.23 -19.37
N THR A 324 12.30 -14.26 -20.67
CA THR A 324 12.85 -13.13 -21.45
C THR A 324 11.82 -12.41 -22.30
N GLU A 325 10.69 -13.06 -22.60
CA GLU A 325 9.59 -12.47 -23.37
C GLU A 325 8.52 -11.86 -22.46
N PRO A 326 7.77 -10.85 -22.92
CA PRO A 326 6.64 -10.27 -22.19
C PRO A 326 5.63 -11.32 -21.69
N PHE A 327 5.28 -11.22 -20.41
CA PHE A 327 4.43 -12.19 -19.70
C PHE A 327 3.51 -11.52 -18.66
N PHE A 328 3.93 -10.42 -18.05
CA PHE A 328 3.27 -9.83 -16.88
C PHE A 328 1.85 -9.36 -17.19
N HIS A 329 1.64 -8.74 -18.35
CA HIS A 329 0.32 -8.31 -18.82
C HIS A 329 -0.69 -9.46 -19.00
N ARG A 330 -0.23 -10.71 -19.17
CA ARG A 330 -1.12 -11.87 -19.36
C ARG A 330 -1.82 -12.28 -18.06
N LEU A 331 -1.25 -11.90 -16.91
CA LEU A 331 -1.82 -12.18 -15.59
C LEU A 331 -3.07 -11.35 -15.28
N VAL A 332 -3.35 -10.28 -16.04
CA VAL A 332 -4.51 -9.39 -15.85
C VAL A 332 -5.82 -10.18 -15.95
N ALA A 333 -5.90 -11.17 -16.85
CA ALA A 333 -7.08 -12.02 -16.98
C ALA A 333 -7.33 -12.89 -15.75
N ASP A 334 -6.28 -13.49 -15.18
CA ASP A 334 -6.37 -14.28 -13.96
C ASP A 334 -6.74 -13.40 -12.75
N LEU A 335 -6.16 -12.20 -12.65
CA LEU A 335 -6.51 -11.21 -11.63
C LEU A 335 -7.97 -10.79 -11.70
N SER A 336 -8.45 -10.48 -12.90
CA SER A 336 -9.84 -10.11 -13.14
C SER A 336 -10.81 -11.24 -12.72
N ARG A 337 -10.42 -12.50 -12.91
CA ARG A 337 -11.21 -13.66 -12.45
C ARG A 337 -11.31 -13.75 -10.93
N VAL A 338 -10.20 -13.51 -10.20
CA VAL A 338 -10.17 -13.68 -8.74
C VAL A 338 -10.68 -12.45 -7.96
N MET A 339 -10.61 -11.25 -8.54
CA MET A 339 -10.99 -10.00 -7.86
C MET A 339 -12.13 -9.21 -8.51
N GLY A 340 -12.47 -9.48 -9.77
CA GLY A 340 -13.41 -8.67 -10.55
C GLY A 340 -14.85 -8.68 -10.02
N GLY A 341 -15.24 -9.71 -9.25
CA GLY A 341 -16.55 -9.73 -8.58
C GLY A 341 -16.67 -8.72 -7.43
N ALA A 342 -15.56 -8.42 -6.74
CA ALA A 342 -15.53 -7.40 -5.69
C ALA A 342 -15.26 -6.00 -6.24
N TYR A 343 -14.56 -5.93 -7.38
CA TYR A 343 -14.11 -4.69 -8.01
C TYR A 343 -14.47 -4.68 -9.51
N PRO A 344 -15.71 -4.36 -9.88
CA PRO A 344 -16.20 -4.36 -11.27
C PRO A 344 -15.42 -3.43 -12.22
N GLU A 345 -14.79 -2.40 -11.67
CA GLU A 345 -13.94 -1.47 -12.40
C GLU A 345 -12.70 -2.15 -13.04
N LEU A 346 -12.23 -3.27 -12.47
CA LEU A 346 -11.09 -4.01 -13.03
C LEU A 346 -11.47 -4.75 -14.33
N PRO A 347 -12.54 -5.56 -14.40
CA PRO A 347 -13.05 -6.08 -15.66
C PRO A 347 -13.33 -5.00 -16.71
N TRP A 348 -13.89 -3.85 -16.33
CA TRP A 348 -14.17 -2.75 -17.27
C TRP A 348 -12.90 -2.14 -17.86
N ALA A 349 -11.83 -2.02 -17.07
CA ALA A 349 -10.55 -1.47 -17.52
C ALA A 349 -9.56 -2.53 -18.02
N LYS A 350 -9.95 -3.81 -18.13
CA LYS A 350 -9.06 -4.94 -18.39
C LYS A 350 -8.16 -4.76 -19.62
N GLU A 351 -8.72 -4.27 -20.73
CA GLU A 351 -7.97 -4.03 -21.96
C GLU A 351 -6.91 -2.95 -21.77
N ARG A 352 -7.31 -1.79 -21.25
CA ARG A 352 -6.39 -0.69 -20.92
C ARG A 352 -5.27 -1.14 -19.99
N VAL A 353 -5.59 -1.89 -18.94
CA VAL A 353 -4.57 -2.42 -18.00
C VAL A 353 -3.59 -3.32 -18.74
N THR A 354 -4.08 -4.23 -19.57
CA THR A 354 -3.24 -5.15 -20.35
C THR A 354 -2.29 -4.37 -21.27
N GLU A 355 -2.79 -3.38 -22.00
CA GLU A 355 -2.00 -2.55 -22.92
C GLU A 355 -0.92 -1.74 -22.20
N VAL A 356 -1.26 -1.08 -21.10
CA VAL A 356 -0.31 -0.27 -20.32
C VAL A 356 0.82 -1.13 -19.76
N LEU A 357 0.49 -2.30 -19.19
CA LEU A 357 1.51 -3.20 -18.64
C LEU A 357 2.39 -3.79 -19.74
N LYS A 358 1.80 -4.16 -20.88
CA LYS A 358 2.54 -4.69 -22.03
C LYS A 358 3.54 -3.67 -22.58
N ALA A 359 3.10 -2.41 -22.76
CA ALA A 359 3.96 -1.36 -23.28
C ALA A 359 5.17 -1.05 -22.37
N GLU A 360 4.96 -1.01 -21.05
CA GLU A 360 6.09 -0.82 -20.11
C GLU A 360 7.00 -2.06 -20.06
N GLU A 361 6.44 -3.26 -20.22
CA GLU A 361 7.20 -4.51 -20.26
C GLU A 361 8.10 -4.62 -21.50
N GLU A 362 7.57 -4.33 -22.69
CA GLU A 362 8.34 -4.29 -23.94
C GLU A 362 9.45 -3.24 -23.87
N ARG A 363 9.15 -2.04 -23.37
CA ARG A 363 10.13 -0.96 -23.21
C ARG A 363 11.25 -1.33 -22.24
N PHE A 364 10.95 -2.02 -21.14
CA PHE A 364 11.98 -2.40 -20.18
C PHE A 364 12.80 -3.59 -20.66
N ALA A 365 12.21 -4.52 -21.42
CA ALA A 365 12.94 -5.67 -21.97
C ALA A 365 14.11 -5.24 -22.87
N GLU A 366 13.97 -4.14 -23.63
CA GLU A 366 15.04 -3.58 -24.47
C GLU A 366 16.31 -3.23 -23.68
N THR A 367 16.17 -2.81 -22.43
CA THR A 367 17.30 -2.35 -21.60
C THR A 367 17.69 -3.33 -20.49
N LEU A 368 16.80 -4.27 -20.14
CA LEU A 368 17.00 -5.21 -19.04
C LEU A 368 18.26 -6.07 -19.26
N GLU A 369 18.38 -6.74 -20.41
CA GLU A 369 19.51 -7.64 -20.66
C GLU A 369 20.86 -6.91 -20.61
N ASN A 370 20.92 -5.69 -21.17
CA ASN A 370 22.15 -4.89 -21.16
C ASN A 370 22.47 -4.34 -19.76
N GLY A 371 21.45 -3.93 -18.99
CA GLY A 371 21.63 -3.55 -17.59
C GLY A 371 22.10 -4.72 -16.70
N MET A 372 21.61 -5.94 -16.96
CA MET A 372 22.09 -7.14 -16.27
C MET A 372 23.59 -7.39 -16.50
N LYS A 373 24.07 -7.20 -17.72
CA LYS A 373 25.51 -7.36 -18.07
C LYS A 373 26.39 -6.38 -17.30
N VAL A 374 25.95 -5.13 -17.15
CA VAL A 374 26.66 -4.12 -16.34
C VAL A 374 26.77 -4.57 -14.88
N LEU A 375 25.67 -5.09 -14.31
CA LEU A 375 25.66 -5.61 -12.95
C LEU A 375 26.57 -6.84 -12.78
N GLU A 376 26.62 -7.73 -13.77
CA GLU A 376 27.50 -8.90 -13.76
C GLU A 376 28.98 -8.52 -13.83
N GLY A 377 29.33 -7.50 -14.60
CA GLY A 377 30.69 -6.96 -14.63
C GLY A 377 31.18 -6.52 -13.24
N ALA A 378 30.29 -5.98 -12.39
CA ALA A 378 30.64 -5.55 -11.04
C ALA A 378 30.94 -6.72 -10.07
N LEU A 379 30.43 -7.93 -10.32
CA LEU A 379 30.72 -9.11 -9.48
C LEU A 379 32.20 -9.51 -9.49
N HIS A 380 32.92 -9.12 -10.55
CA HIS A 380 34.35 -9.43 -10.70
C HIS A 380 35.27 -8.46 -9.96
N ARG A 381 34.72 -7.41 -9.32
CA ARG A 381 35.49 -6.43 -8.55
C ARG A 381 35.72 -6.93 -7.12
N GLU A 382 36.92 -6.71 -6.58
CA GLU A 382 37.32 -7.20 -5.25
C GLU A 382 36.58 -6.49 -4.10
N ASP A 383 36.18 -5.24 -4.29
CA ASP A 383 35.54 -4.37 -3.29
C ASP A 383 34.05 -4.69 -3.05
N ARG A 384 33.43 -5.54 -3.90
CA ARG A 384 32.00 -5.92 -3.84
C ARG A 384 31.06 -4.74 -3.61
N MET A 385 31.39 -3.60 -4.22
CA MET A 385 30.60 -2.37 -4.15
C MET A 385 30.35 -1.84 -5.56
N LEU A 386 29.10 -1.54 -5.88
CA LEU A 386 28.75 -0.76 -7.07
C LEU A 386 28.93 0.73 -6.75
N ASP A 387 29.86 1.37 -7.46
CA ASP A 387 30.05 2.81 -7.37
C ASP A 387 28.80 3.58 -7.83
N GLY A 388 28.61 4.76 -7.26
CA GLY A 388 27.41 5.56 -7.49
C GLY A 388 27.21 6.01 -8.94
N GLU A 389 28.29 6.14 -9.72
CA GLU A 389 28.22 6.44 -11.16
C GLU A 389 27.66 5.25 -11.95
N THR A 390 28.07 4.02 -11.61
CA THR A 390 27.52 2.80 -12.20
C THR A 390 26.04 2.62 -11.83
N VAL A 391 25.67 2.87 -10.57
CA VAL A 391 24.25 2.85 -10.14
C VAL A 391 23.45 3.92 -10.88
N PHE A 392 24.02 5.11 -11.06
CA PHE A 392 23.41 6.19 -11.82
C PHE A 392 23.27 5.84 -13.30
N GLN A 393 24.25 5.17 -13.91
CA GLN A 393 24.17 4.68 -15.29
C GLN A 393 23.05 3.63 -15.44
N LEU A 394 22.94 2.69 -14.51
CA LEU A 394 21.84 1.73 -14.45
C LEU A 394 20.48 2.43 -14.39
N TYR A 395 20.37 3.50 -13.59
CA TYR A 395 19.17 4.31 -13.49
C TYR A 395 18.86 5.13 -14.74
N ASP A 396 19.81 5.93 -15.22
CA ASP A 396 19.61 6.91 -16.30
C ASP A 396 19.57 6.27 -17.68
N THR A 397 20.51 5.37 -17.97
CA THR A 397 20.66 4.74 -19.29
C THR A 397 19.77 3.52 -19.44
N PHE A 398 19.74 2.65 -18.44
CA PHE A 398 19.02 1.38 -18.53
C PHE A 398 17.64 1.42 -17.85
N GLY A 399 17.33 2.50 -17.12
CA GLY A 399 16.05 2.68 -16.45
C GLY A 399 15.84 1.78 -15.24
N PHE A 400 16.90 1.30 -14.59
CA PHE A 400 16.83 0.46 -13.41
C PHE A 400 16.60 1.35 -12.18
N PRO A 401 15.45 1.26 -11.51
CA PRO A 401 15.25 1.99 -10.25
C PRO A 401 16.35 1.64 -9.25
N VAL A 402 16.77 2.61 -8.42
CA VAL A 402 17.83 2.39 -7.42
C VAL A 402 17.50 1.23 -6.47
N ASP A 403 16.23 1.07 -6.09
CA ASP A 403 15.75 -0.06 -5.28
C ASP A 403 15.84 -1.40 -6.00
N LEU A 404 15.57 -1.42 -7.31
CA LEU A 404 15.77 -2.62 -8.13
C LEU A 404 17.26 -3.00 -8.17
N THR A 405 18.14 -2.03 -8.43
CA THR A 405 19.59 -2.25 -8.42
C THR A 405 20.08 -2.74 -7.05
N ALA A 406 19.55 -2.17 -5.96
CA ALA A 406 19.87 -2.57 -4.60
C ALA A 406 19.46 -4.01 -4.29
N ASP A 407 18.23 -4.41 -4.65
CA ASP A 407 17.71 -5.78 -4.46
C ASP A 407 18.60 -6.79 -5.21
N MET A 408 18.95 -6.49 -6.45
CA MET A 408 19.79 -7.34 -7.28
C MET A 408 21.23 -7.45 -6.77
N ALA A 409 21.80 -6.35 -6.29
CA ALA A 409 23.12 -6.32 -5.68
C ALA A 409 23.14 -7.15 -4.38
N ARG A 410 22.13 -6.98 -3.52
CA ARG A 410 21.98 -7.68 -2.24
C ARG A 410 21.95 -9.20 -2.40
N GLU A 411 21.21 -9.71 -3.39
CA GLU A 411 21.15 -11.15 -3.69
C GLU A 411 22.51 -11.76 -4.07
N ARG A 412 23.43 -10.94 -4.55
CA ARG A 412 24.79 -11.34 -4.94
C ARG A 412 25.85 -10.93 -3.92
N GLY A 413 25.44 -10.41 -2.76
CA GLY A 413 26.36 -9.93 -1.72
C GLY A 413 27.16 -8.69 -2.12
N ILE A 414 26.63 -7.86 -3.00
CA ILE A 414 27.19 -6.56 -3.41
C ILE A 414 26.46 -5.42 -2.69
N MET A 415 27.20 -4.42 -2.21
CA MET A 415 26.65 -3.17 -1.69
C MET A 415 26.56 -2.11 -2.80
N ILE A 416 25.66 -1.13 -2.64
CA ILE A 416 25.56 0.00 -3.57
C ILE A 416 25.95 1.31 -2.87
N ASP A 417 26.69 2.16 -3.56
CA ASP A 417 27.04 3.49 -3.09
C ASP A 417 25.87 4.47 -3.31
N HIS A 418 24.98 4.52 -2.31
CA HIS A 418 23.85 5.46 -2.30
C HIS A 418 24.31 6.93 -2.33
N ALA A 419 25.39 7.27 -1.62
CA ALA A 419 25.86 8.65 -1.54
C ALA A 419 26.42 9.11 -2.90
N GLY A 420 27.17 8.26 -3.57
CA GLY A 420 27.66 8.51 -4.93
C GLY A 420 26.53 8.63 -5.94
N PHE A 421 25.50 7.78 -5.84
CA PHE A 421 24.31 7.87 -6.70
C PHE A 421 23.58 9.20 -6.52
N GLU A 422 23.32 9.62 -5.28
CA GLU A 422 22.66 10.90 -5.00
C GLU A 422 23.50 12.09 -5.48
N ALA A 423 24.83 12.01 -5.35
CA ALA A 423 25.73 13.02 -5.90
C ALA A 423 25.65 13.08 -7.44
N ALA A 424 25.55 11.95 -8.13
CA ALA A 424 25.39 11.88 -9.58
C ALA A 424 24.02 12.43 -10.04
N MET A 425 22.94 12.07 -9.33
CA MET A 425 21.59 12.62 -9.52
C MET A 425 21.58 14.14 -9.36
N GLN A 426 22.25 14.66 -8.33
CA GLN A 426 22.33 16.09 -8.08
C GLN A 426 23.12 16.80 -9.19
N ARG A 427 24.25 16.24 -9.65
CA ARG A 427 24.99 16.75 -10.81
C ARG A 427 24.12 16.80 -12.07
N GLN A 428 23.31 15.76 -12.33
CA GLN A 428 22.38 15.74 -13.47
C GLN A 428 21.31 16.83 -13.35
N ARG A 429 20.70 16.99 -12.17
CA ARG A 429 19.71 18.05 -11.91
C ARG A 429 20.31 19.44 -12.11
N GLU A 430 21.54 19.66 -11.64
CA GLU A 430 22.25 20.94 -11.84
C GLU A 430 22.54 21.20 -13.31
N ARG A 431 23.01 20.19 -14.07
CA ARG A 431 23.19 20.29 -15.52
C ARG A 431 21.87 20.59 -16.24
N ALA A 432 20.78 19.92 -15.88
CA ALA A 432 19.45 20.17 -16.45
C ALA A 432 18.94 21.59 -16.14
N ARG A 433 19.17 22.10 -14.92
CA ARG A 433 18.86 23.49 -14.55
C ARG A 433 19.74 24.51 -15.29
N ALA A 434 21.02 24.19 -15.50
CA ALA A 434 21.95 25.04 -16.24
C ALA A 434 21.62 25.08 -17.74
N ALA A 435 21.23 23.94 -18.33
CA ALA A 435 20.77 23.84 -19.72
C ALA A 435 19.34 24.41 -19.90
N GLY A 436 18.51 24.34 -18.86
CA GLY A 436 17.18 24.95 -18.79
C GLY A 436 17.20 26.47 -18.64
N LYS A 437 18.37 27.08 -18.40
CA LYS A 437 18.61 28.50 -18.70
C LYS A 437 18.80 28.70 -20.21
N PHE A 438 17.85 28.23 -21.02
CA PHE A 438 17.55 28.99 -22.22
C PHE A 438 17.15 30.38 -21.71
N LYS A 439 17.89 31.40 -22.14
CA LYS A 439 17.46 32.79 -21.94
C LYS A 439 15.99 32.85 -22.34
N MET A 440 15.12 33.22 -21.41
CA MET A 440 13.95 33.98 -21.82
C MET A 440 14.54 35.24 -22.46
N ASP A 441 14.80 35.19 -23.77
CA ASP A 441 14.77 36.41 -24.54
C ASP A 441 13.43 37.05 -24.21
N ALA A 442 13.49 38.33 -23.84
CA ALA A 442 12.40 39.10 -23.28
C ALA A 442 11.08 38.63 -23.91
N GLY A 443 10.25 37.96 -23.12
CA GLY A 443 8.94 37.52 -23.58
C GLY A 443 8.25 38.73 -24.20
N VAL A 444 7.67 38.53 -25.38
CA VAL A 444 6.95 39.59 -26.08
C VAL A 444 5.98 40.25 -25.10
N GLU A 445 6.20 41.52 -24.76
CA GLU A 445 5.29 42.28 -23.90
C GLU A 445 3.96 42.46 -24.62
N TYR A 446 2.94 41.73 -24.17
CA TYR A 446 1.56 41.91 -24.61
C TYR A 446 0.87 42.94 -23.73
N SER A 447 0.54 44.11 -24.29
CA SER A 447 -0.18 45.20 -23.61
C SER A 447 -1.67 45.24 -23.94
N GLY A 448 -2.22 44.20 -24.58
CA GLY A 448 -3.63 44.13 -24.98
C GLY A 448 -4.55 43.58 -23.89
N ARG A 449 -5.84 43.46 -24.21
CA ARG A 449 -6.87 42.94 -23.28
C ARG A 449 -6.64 41.45 -23.02
N ALA A 450 -6.66 41.05 -21.75
CA ALA A 450 -6.53 39.64 -21.35
C ALA A 450 -7.59 38.77 -22.03
N THR A 451 -7.20 37.57 -22.47
CA THR A 451 -8.12 36.56 -22.98
C THR A 451 -9.01 36.03 -21.86
N GLU A 452 -10.31 35.94 -22.11
CA GLU A 452 -11.27 35.30 -21.21
C GLU A 452 -11.40 33.83 -21.57
N PHE A 453 -11.23 32.93 -20.59
CA PHE A 453 -11.43 31.49 -20.80
C PHE A 453 -12.91 31.13 -20.68
N ARG A 454 -13.47 30.49 -21.72
CA ARG A 454 -14.89 30.09 -21.79
C ARG A 454 -15.09 28.57 -21.93
N GLY A 455 -14.03 27.79 -21.79
CA GLY A 455 -14.04 26.34 -22.02
C GLY A 455 -14.84 25.51 -21.01
N TYR A 456 -15.29 26.13 -19.90
CA TYR A 456 -16.24 25.52 -18.98
C TYR A 456 -17.69 25.61 -19.47
N ASP A 457 -17.99 26.59 -20.33
CA ASP A 457 -19.36 26.89 -20.78
C ASP A 457 -19.64 26.38 -22.19
N THR A 458 -18.62 26.38 -23.06
CA THR A 458 -18.75 25.98 -24.46
C THR A 458 -17.47 25.35 -25.00
N LEU A 459 -17.64 24.42 -25.95
CA LEU A 459 -16.55 23.79 -26.70
C LEU A 459 -16.26 24.50 -28.03
N ALA A 460 -17.09 25.47 -28.43
CA ALA A 460 -16.93 26.23 -29.68
C ALA A 460 -17.27 27.71 -29.48
N LEU A 461 -16.50 28.58 -30.14
CA LEU A 461 -16.71 30.03 -30.22
C LEU A 461 -16.57 30.44 -31.68
N GLU A 462 -17.62 31.00 -32.28
CA GLU A 462 -17.63 31.38 -33.71
C GLU A 462 -17.02 32.77 -33.95
N ASP A 463 -16.94 33.58 -32.90
CA ASP A 463 -16.63 35.01 -32.92
C ASP A 463 -15.30 35.34 -32.21
N ALA A 464 -14.42 34.33 -32.08
CA ALA A 464 -13.05 34.53 -31.61
C ALA A 464 -12.20 35.30 -32.64
N LYS A 465 -11.57 36.39 -32.20
CA LYS A 465 -10.68 37.21 -33.04
C LYS A 465 -9.24 37.11 -32.55
N VAL A 466 -8.33 36.72 -33.45
CA VAL A 466 -6.88 36.79 -33.20
C VAL A 466 -6.47 38.26 -33.22
N ALA A 467 -6.09 38.81 -32.05
CA ALA A 467 -5.78 40.23 -31.91
C ALA A 467 -4.35 40.59 -32.36
N ALA A 468 -3.40 39.65 -32.23
CA ALA A 468 -2.03 39.79 -32.67
C ALA A 468 -1.43 38.41 -32.92
N LEU A 469 -0.47 38.34 -33.85
CA LEU A 469 0.41 37.21 -34.06
C LEU A 469 1.84 37.73 -33.92
N TYR A 470 2.57 37.19 -32.95
CA TYR A 470 3.96 37.53 -32.75
C TYR A 470 4.82 36.44 -33.37
N ARG A 471 5.85 36.87 -34.10
CA ARG A 471 6.84 35.99 -34.70
C ARG A 471 8.18 36.39 -34.12
N GLU A 472 8.97 35.38 -33.74
CA GLU A 472 10.36 35.55 -33.30
C GLU A 472 11.22 36.27 -34.33
#